data_AF-A0ABD3JX27-F1
#
_entry.id   AF-A0ABD3JX27-F1
#
_cell.length_a   1.000
_cell.length_b   1.000
_cell.length_c   1.000
_cell.angle_alpha   90.00
_cell.angle_beta   90.00
_cell.angle_gamma   90.00
#
_symmetry.space_group_name_H-M   'P 1'
#
loop_
_entity.id
_entity.type
_entity.pdbx_description
1 polymer ?
#
loop_
_entity_poly.entity_id
_entity_poly.type
_entity_poly.pdbx_seq_one_letter_code
_entity_poly.pdbx_strand_id
1 'polypeptide(L)'
;MLILSRLLPPPPPPSPLSNFSPNPRIASAASHRLSSPSSDLLPPRCAAEGHAAERGHEFETGGTFYRSESAVGRDLGVLAASLQRRSGHQLRVLDAMCGCGIRSLRYLVEAGADFVLANDANDDNRGVIARNLARVSGEGRWTVSSNEANRVMVECYLKRDFYDLVDVDSFGSESSYLRSAMNCLKLGGLLYVTSTDGYTSGGHRPHHSLAAYGAYVCPMPYSNEVGLRMLIGGAMREASVLGYRVAPLFSYYSYHGPVFRVMLRLNRGKLLTNRHYEFISYCTKCGHSQSHSWDELSKLSCTCNKEGRSLVVSGPLWTGPLHSTSYLTEMLNMAEQLGWMGNGSGADLQKLLQLMVDESDPKLPFGYIKLDEVASRAKINSPPLRTMMSALQKEGYAVSRSHIATNAIKTDCPMATCIRIAKEV
;
A
#
# COMPACT_ATOMS: atom_id res chain seq x y z
N MET A 1 -3.99 62.20 0.91
CA MET A 1 -3.48 63.06 -0.18
C MET A 1 -1.97 62.90 -0.22
N LEU A 2 -1.47 62.26 -1.29
CA LEU A 2 -0.05 62.10 -1.70
C LEU A 2 0.98 61.64 -0.65
N ILE A 3 1.28 60.33 -0.63
CA ILE A 3 2.53 59.79 -0.09
C ILE A 3 3.47 59.53 -1.27
N LEU A 4 4.58 60.26 -1.30
CA LEU A 4 5.69 60.15 -2.24
C LEU A 4 6.38 58.78 -2.11
N SER A 5 6.35 57.99 -3.18
CA SER A 5 7.17 56.79 -3.37
C SER A 5 8.64 57.17 -3.63
N ARG A 6 9.53 56.79 -2.71
CA ARG A 6 10.98 56.71 -3.01
C ARG A 6 11.23 55.45 -3.83
N LEU A 7 11.58 55.64 -5.10
CA LEU A 7 12.04 54.59 -6.00
C LEU A 7 13.43 54.10 -5.56
N LEU A 8 13.57 52.80 -5.31
CA LEU A 8 14.87 52.12 -5.24
C LEU A 8 15.37 51.84 -6.68
N PRO A 9 16.68 51.89 -6.95
CA PRO A 9 17.22 51.63 -8.28
C PRO A 9 17.10 50.13 -8.66
N PRO A 10 16.99 49.81 -9.96
CA PRO A 10 16.87 48.43 -10.43
C PRO A 10 18.17 47.63 -10.22
N PRO A 11 18.07 46.29 -10.07
CA PRO A 11 19.24 45.42 -9.90
C PRO A 11 20.08 45.34 -11.19
N PRO A 12 21.39 45.06 -11.07
CA PRO A 12 22.29 44.94 -12.23
C PRO A 12 21.99 43.68 -13.07
N PRO A 13 22.31 43.71 -14.38
CA PRO A 13 22.04 42.59 -15.29
C PRO A 13 22.92 41.36 -15.00
N PRO A 14 22.45 40.15 -15.36
CA PRO A 14 23.19 38.91 -15.11
C PRO A 14 24.42 38.78 -16.02
N SER A 15 25.49 38.20 -15.46
CA SER A 15 26.77 37.92 -16.12
C SER A 15 26.63 36.92 -17.28
N PRO A 16 27.46 37.03 -18.34
CA PRO A 16 27.33 36.21 -19.54
C PRO A 16 27.71 34.73 -19.29
N LEU A 17 26.88 33.84 -19.83
CA LEU A 17 27.02 32.39 -19.83
C LEU A 17 28.27 31.95 -20.62
N SER A 18 29.12 31.14 -19.99
CA SER A 18 30.24 30.46 -20.65
C SER A 18 29.76 29.26 -21.48
N ASN A 19 29.96 29.37 -22.79
CA ASN A 19 30.04 28.35 -23.84
C ASN A 19 29.70 26.89 -23.50
N PHE A 20 28.51 26.46 -23.96
CA PHE A 20 28.22 25.06 -24.26
C PHE A 20 28.80 24.69 -25.62
N SER A 21 29.68 23.69 -25.68
CA SER A 21 30.13 23.06 -26.93
C SER A 21 29.10 22.02 -27.41
N PRO A 22 28.82 21.94 -28.72
CA PRO A 22 27.83 21.02 -29.29
C PRO A 22 28.39 19.60 -29.49
N ASN A 23 27.50 18.61 -29.42
CA ASN A 23 27.74 17.18 -29.65
C ASN A 23 28.70 16.89 -30.83
N PRO A 24 29.70 16.01 -30.67
CA PRO A 24 30.47 15.52 -31.80
C PRO A 24 29.71 14.44 -32.57
N ARG A 25 29.71 14.62 -33.89
CA ARG A 25 29.18 13.73 -34.93
C ARG A 25 29.88 12.37 -34.91
N ILE A 26 29.09 11.33 -35.17
CA ILE A 26 29.54 9.97 -35.45
C ILE A 26 30.34 9.98 -36.76
N ALA A 27 31.58 9.48 -36.71
CA ALA A 27 32.41 9.16 -37.86
C ALA A 27 32.70 7.65 -37.89
N SER A 28 32.56 7.07 -39.08
CA SER A 28 32.84 5.68 -39.42
C SER A 28 34.35 5.37 -39.50
N ALA A 29 34.79 4.21 -39.00
CA ALA A 29 35.66 3.26 -39.72
C ALA A 29 36.18 2.08 -38.84
N ALA A 30 36.04 0.88 -39.40
CA ALA A 30 36.97 -0.26 -39.43
C ALA A 30 37.55 -0.92 -38.15
N SER A 31 37.08 -2.15 -37.94
CA SER A 31 37.81 -3.40 -37.64
C SER A 31 38.96 -3.41 -36.61
N HIS A 32 38.71 -4.03 -35.46
CA HIS A 32 39.69 -4.94 -34.84
C HIS A 32 38.96 -6.08 -34.12
N ARG A 33 39.29 -7.33 -34.51
CA ARG A 33 38.89 -8.56 -33.82
C ARG A 33 39.59 -8.62 -32.47
N LEU A 34 38.86 -8.92 -31.40
CA LEU A 34 39.38 -9.52 -30.16
C LEU A 34 38.27 -10.34 -29.48
N SER A 35 38.50 -11.65 -29.47
CA SER A 35 38.06 -12.72 -28.56
C SER A 35 36.95 -12.45 -27.52
N SER A 36 35.93 -13.33 -27.56
CA SER A 36 34.95 -13.59 -26.50
C SER A 36 35.57 -13.97 -25.16
N PRO A 37 34.94 -13.58 -24.03
CA PRO A 37 34.29 -14.61 -23.21
C PRO A 37 32.92 -14.20 -22.60
N SER A 38 31.97 -15.14 -22.74
CA SER A 38 30.95 -15.62 -21.79
C SER A 38 29.99 -14.67 -21.04
N SER A 39 28.70 -15.01 -21.22
CA SER A 39 27.50 -14.82 -20.38
C SER A 39 26.94 -13.41 -20.22
N ASP A 40 26.14 -13.02 -21.22
CA ASP A 40 25.09 -12.01 -21.10
C ASP A 40 24.07 -12.38 -20.02
N LEU A 41 23.92 -11.48 -19.04
CA LEU A 41 22.74 -11.34 -18.20
C LEU A 41 21.57 -10.87 -19.07
N LEU A 42 20.90 -11.82 -19.73
CA LEU A 42 19.58 -11.60 -20.31
C LEU A 42 18.54 -11.53 -19.18
N PRO A 43 17.56 -10.60 -19.22
CA PRO A 43 16.38 -10.70 -18.36
C PRO A 43 15.68 -12.04 -18.61
N PRO A 44 15.01 -12.63 -17.60
CA PRO A 44 14.45 -13.97 -17.72
C PRO A 44 13.52 -14.04 -18.94
N ARG A 45 13.87 -14.94 -19.86
CA ARG A 45 13.14 -15.20 -21.11
C ARG A 45 11.68 -15.53 -20.80
N CYS A 46 10.77 -14.70 -21.31
CA CYS A 46 9.39 -15.08 -21.58
C CYS A 46 9.38 -16.17 -22.65
N ALA A 47 8.92 -17.38 -22.32
CA ALA A 47 8.47 -18.38 -23.28
C ALA A 47 7.67 -19.51 -22.59
N ALA A 48 6.35 -19.40 -22.64
CA ALA A 48 5.36 -20.48 -22.83
C ALA A 48 3.99 -19.80 -22.90
N GLU A 49 3.06 -20.30 -23.72
CA GLU A 49 1.65 -19.89 -23.72
C GLU A 49 1.02 -20.25 -22.35
N GLY A 50 1.29 -19.40 -21.35
CA GLY A 50 1.02 -19.68 -19.95
C GLY A 50 -0.47 -19.69 -19.70
N HIS A 51 -1.03 -20.85 -19.44
CA HIS A 51 -2.34 -20.98 -18.82
C HIS A 51 -2.14 -21.05 -17.31
N ALA A 52 -3.00 -20.38 -16.56
CA ALA A 52 -3.02 -20.41 -15.10
C ALA A 52 -4.45 -20.58 -14.62
N ALA A 53 -4.60 -21.01 -13.36
CA ALA A 53 -5.89 -21.16 -12.72
C ALA A 53 -5.88 -20.51 -11.33
N GLU A 54 -6.94 -19.79 -11.00
CA GLU A 54 -7.14 -19.19 -9.69
C GLU A 54 -8.63 -19.28 -9.31
N ARG A 55 -8.93 -19.76 -8.09
CA ARG A 55 -10.30 -19.95 -7.60
C ARG A 55 -11.22 -20.73 -8.57
N GLY A 56 -10.65 -21.66 -9.34
CA GLY A 56 -11.37 -22.47 -10.34
C GLY A 56 -11.57 -21.79 -11.70
N HIS A 57 -11.06 -20.57 -11.87
CA HIS A 57 -11.07 -19.85 -13.15
C HIS A 57 -9.75 -20.08 -13.86
N GLU A 58 -9.81 -20.74 -15.03
CA GLU A 58 -8.68 -20.81 -15.95
C GLU A 58 -8.59 -19.52 -16.78
N PHE A 59 -7.38 -19.06 -17.04
CA PHE A 59 -7.10 -17.87 -17.84
C PHE A 59 -5.74 -17.96 -18.52
N GLU A 60 -5.59 -17.19 -19.59
CA GLU A 60 -4.34 -17.04 -20.31
C GLU A 60 -3.52 -15.90 -19.67
N THR A 61 -2.25 -16.16 -19.38
CA THR A 61 -1.28 -15.12 -19.02
C THR A 61 -0.55 -14.62 -20.26
N GLY A 62 -0.33 -15.47 -21.27
CA GLY A 62 0.50 -15.11 -22.42
C GLY A 62 1.87 -14.55 -21.99
N GLY A 63 2.32 -13.48 -22.65
CA GLY A 63 3.51 -12.71 -22.25
C GLY A 63 3.25 -11.62 -21.19
N THR A 64 2.03 -11.53 -20.65
CA THR A 64 1.67 -10.50 -19.68
C THR A 64 2.24 -10.81 -18.29
N PHE A 65 2.26 -9.81 -17.42
CA PHE A 65 2.68 -10.01 -16.04
C PHE A 65 1.61 -10.71 -15.22
N TYR A 66 1.98 -11.81 -14.57
CA TYR A 66 1.16 -12.52 -13.60
C TYR A 66 2.03 -13.03 -12.44
N ARG A 67 1.50 -12.91 -11.21
CA ARG A 67 2.09 -13.50 -10.00
C ARG A 67 1.03 -14.25 -9.20
N SER A 68 1.28 -15.53 -8.95
CA SER A 68 0.41 -16.40 -8.15
C SER A 68 0.43 -15.99 -6.67
N GLU A 69 1.53 -15.46 -6.17
CA GLU A 69 1.68 -15.00 -4.77
C GLU A 69 0.76 -13.82 -4.43
N SER A 70 0.24 -13.11 -5.45
CA SER A 70 -0.73 -12.03 -5.28
C SER A 70 -2.19 -12.51 -5.18
N ALA A 71 -2.45 -13.82 -5.22
CA ALA A 71 -3.80 -14.39 -5.17
C ALA A 71 -4.58 -13.94 -3.92
N VAL A 72 -3.94 -13.92 -2.75
CA VAL A 72 -4.57 -13.46 -1.50
C VAL A 72 -4.97 -11.98 -1.61
N GLY A 73 -4.13 -11.14 -2.21
CA GLY A 73 -4.46 -9.73 -2.46
C GLY A 73 -5.66 -9.57 -3.41
N ARG A 74 -5.80 -10.45 -4.39
CA ARG A 74 -6.96 -10.49 -5.29
C ARG A 74 -8.21 -10.98 -4.56
N ASP A 75 -8.10 -12.01 -3.73
CA ASP A 75 -9.19 -12.52 -2.89
C ASP A 75 -9.77 -11.41 -2.00
N LEU A 76 -8.91 -10.65 -1.31
CA LEU A 76 -9.34 -9.53 -0.48
C LEU A 76 -10.04 -8.42 -1.27
N GLY A 77 -9.56 -8.13 -2.49
CA GLY A 77 -10.20 -7.18 -3.40
C GLY A 77 -11.60 -7.63 -3.82
N VAL A 78 -11.73 -8.90 -4.23
CA VAL A 78 -13.01 -9.48 -4.63
C VAL A 78 -13.99 -9.52 -3.46
N LEU A 79 -13.58 -9.94 -2.26
CA LEU A 79 -14.44 -9.92 -1.07
C LEU A 79 -14.98 -8.51 -0.79
N ALA A 80 -14.14 -7.49 -0.90
CA ALA A 80 -14.56 -6.11 -0.73
C ALA A 80 -15.53 -5.66 -1.83
N ALA A 81 -15.29 -6.05 -3.09
CA ALA A 81 -16.21 -5.79 -4.18
C ALA A 81 -17.58 -6.46 -3.96
N SER A 82 -17.61 -7.72 -3.53
CA SER A 82 -18.84 -8.45 -3.21
C SER A 82 -19.63 -7.78 -2.08
N LEU A 83 -18.95 -7.26 -1.05
CA LEU A 83 -19.60 -6.48 0.01
C LEU A 83 -20.18 -5.17 -0.54
N GLN A 84 -19.44 -4.45 -1.38
CA GLN A 84 -19.93 -3.24 -2.03
C GLN A 84 -21.18 -3.53 -2.87
N ARG A 85 -21.18 -4.62 -3.66
CA ARG A 85 -22.34 -5.08 -4.44
C ARG A 85 -23.54 -5.37 -3.57
N ARG A 86 -23.34 -6.01 -2.40
CA ARG A 86 -24.43 -6.34 -1.47
C ARG A 86 -25.06 -5.11 -0.84
N SER A 87 -24.26 -4.08 -0.58
CA SER A 87 -24.73 -2.82 0.04
C SER A 87 -25.40 -1.83 -0.93
N GLY A 88 -25.30 -2.05 -2.25
CA GLY A 88 -25.79 -1.14 -3.28
C GLY A 88 -26.48 -1.84 -4.45
N HIS A 89 -27.11 -1.07 -5.35
CA HIS A 89 -27.86 -1.64 -6.48
C HIS A 89 -26.98 -1.98 -7.69
N GLN A 90 -25.85 -1.28 -7.88
CA GLN A 90 -24.91 -1.51 -8.98
C GLN A 90 -23.46 -1.45 -8.48
N LEU A 91 -22.60 -2.31 -9.00
CA LEU A 91 -21.16 -2.35 -8.80
C LEU A 91 -20.46 -2.15 -10.15
N ARG A 92 -19.91 -0.94 -10.35
CA ARG A 92 -19.01 -0.65 -11.47
C ARG A 92 -17.58 -0.61 -10.98
N VAL A 93 -16.69 -1.34 -11.65
CA VAL A 93 -15.27 -1.44 -11.27
C VAL A 93 -14.38 -0.88 -12.37
N LEU A 94 -13.37 -0.11 -11.99
CA LEU A 94 -12.24 0.25 -12.84
C LEU A 94 -11.00 -0.51 -12.36
N ASP A 95 -10.50 -1.42 -13.18
CA ASP A 95 -9.22 -2.10 -12.98
C ASP A 95 -8.17 -1.36 -13.82
N ALA A 96 -7.44 -0.45 -13.19
CA ALA A 96 -6.65 0.55 -13.91
C ALA A 96 -5.38 -0.03 -14.57
N MET A 97 -4.85 -1.13 -14.04
CA MET A 97 -3.61 -1.78 -14.48
C MET A 97 -3.77 -3.29 -14.37
N CYS A 98 -4.55 -3.87 -15.28
CA CYS A 98 -5.13 -5.20 -15.11
C CYS A 98 -4.21 -6.38 -15.50
N GLY A 99 -3.08 -6.14 -16.18
CA GLY A 99 -2.16 -7.19 -16.63
C GLY A 99 -2.85 -8.18 -17.57
N CYS A 100 -2.96 -9.45 -17.17
CA CYS A 100 -3.74 -10.45 -17.92
C CYS A 100 -5.26 -10.29 -17.81
N GLY A 101 -5.76 -9.39 -16.95
CA GLY A 101 -7.20 -9.19 -16.71
C GLY A 101 -7.82 -10.14 -15.68
N ILE A 102 -7.02 -10.90 -14.93
CA ILE A 102 -7.56 -11.86 -13.93
C ILE A 102 -8.38 -11.17 -12.84
N ARG A 103 -7.98 -9.98 -12.36
CA ARG A 103 -8.78 -9.23 -11.36
C ARG A 103 -10.13 -8.82 -11.94
N SER A 104 -10.12 -8.20 -13.12
CA SER A 104 -11.31 -7.86 -13.88
C SER A 104 -12.26 -9.04 -14.06
N LEU A 105 -11.74 -10.21 -14.45
CA LEU A 105 -12.51 -11.44 -14.59
C LEU A 105 -13.17 -11.85 -13.26
N ARG A 106 -12.39 -11.88 -12.18
CA ARG A 106 -12.89 -12.26 -10.85
C ARG A 106 -13.91 -11.26 -10.31
N TYR A 107 -13.74 -9.96 -10.55
CA TYR A 107 -14.76 -8.96 -10.19
C TYR A 107 -16.09 -9.21 -10.92
N LEU A 108 -16.06 -9.61 -12.19
CA LEU A 108 -17.28 -9.92 -12.96
C LEU A 108 -17.98 -11.19 -12.49
N VAL A 109 -17.20 -12.26 -12.23
CA VAL A 109 -17.72 -13.60 -11.99
C VAL A 109 -18.01 -13.85 -10.51
N GLU A 110 -17.07 -13.49 -9.62
CA GLU A 110 -17.14 -13.80 -8.20
C GLU A 110 -17.84 -12.69 -7.40
N ALA A 111 -17.57 -11.41 -7.72
CA ALA A 111 -18.22 -10.28 -7.05
C ALA A 111 -19.54 -9.82 -7.69
N GLY A 112 -19.89 -10.35 -8.86
CA GLY A 112 -21.11 -9.99 -9.57
C GLY A 112 -21.12 -8.53 -10.02
N ALA A 113 -19.97 -7.97 -10.41
CA ALA A 113 -19.89 -6.60 -10.93
C ALA A 113 -20.76 -6.45 -12.18
N ASP A 114 -21.56 -5.37 -12.23
CA ASP A 114 -22.43 -5.09 -13.36
C ASP A 114 -21.62 -4.61 -14.57
N PHE A 115 -20.51 -3.91 -14.31
CA PHE A 115 -19.60 -3.43 -15.33
C PHE A 115 -18.15 -3.38 -14.86
N VAL A 116 -17.21 -3.79 -15.70
CA VAL A 116 -15.76 -3.61 -15.47
C VAL A 116 -15.08 -2.90 -16.65
N LEU A 117 -14.44 -1.77 -16.39
CA LEU A 117 -13.45 -1.19 -17.30
C LEU A 117 -12.08 -1.78 -16.95
N ALA A 118 -11.57 -2.66 -17.81
CA ALA A 118 -10.26 -3.27 -17.70
C ALA A 118 -9.27 -2.47 -18.53
N ASN A 119 -8.30 -1.82 -17.88
CA ASN A 119 -7.28 -1.04 -18.55
C ASN A 119 -5.88 -1.64 -18.35
N ASP A 120 -5.07 -1.64 -19.40
CA ASP A 120 -3.64 -1.90 -19.30
C ASP A 120 -2.87 -1.02 -20.29
N ALA A 121 -1.80 -0.36 -19.85
CA ALA A 121 -1.07 0.56 -20.71
C ALA A 121 -0.39 -0.12 -21.91
N ASN A 122 -0.14 -1.43 -21.83
CA ASN A 122 0.42 -2.19 -22.94
C ASN A 122 -0.69 -2.73 -23.86
N ASP A 123 -0.77 -2.22 -25.09
CA ASP A 123 -1.77 -2.64 -26.07
C ASP A 123 -1.59 -4.10 -26.51
N ASP A 124 -0.38 -4.67 -26.41
CA ASP A 124 -0.13 -6.09 -26.69
C ASP A 124 -0.94 -7.01 -25.74
N ASN A 125 -1.26 -6.53 -24.54
CA ASN A 125 -2.05 -7.27 -23.55
C ASN A 125 -3.54 -7.28 -23.90
N ARG A 126 -4.03 -6.37 -24.74
CA ARG A 126 -5.46 -6.21 -25.08
C ARG A 126 -6.09 -7.53 -25.53
N GLY A 127 -5.39 -8.27 -26.39
CA GLY A 127 -5.89 -9.53 -26.92
C GLY A 127 -6.07 -10.59 -25.84
N VAL A 128 -5.10 -10.72 -24.92
CA VAL A 128 -5.16 -11.65 -23.78
C VAL A 128 -6.29 -11.26 -22.84
N ILE A 129 -6.38 -9.99 -22.47
CA ILE A 129 -7.44 -9.47 -21.58
C ILE A 129 -8.82 -9.75 -22.19
N ALA A 130 -9.02 -9.40 -23.46
CA ALA A 130 -10.30 -9.61 -24.14
C ALA A 130 -10.69 -11.09 -24.20
N ARG A 131 -9.75 -12.01 -24.48
CA ARG A 131 -10.03 -13.46 -24.47
C ARG A 131 -10.39 -13.98 -23.09
N ASN A 132 -9.72 -13.51 -22.04
CA ASN A 132 -10.06 -13.88 -20.67
C ASN A 132 -11.45 -13.37 -20.26
N LEU A 133 -11.80 -12.14 -20.62
CA LEU A 133 -13.11 -11.53 -20.30
C LEU A 133 -14.25 -12.06 -21.18
N ALA A 134 -13.97 -12.51 -22.40
CA ALA A 134 -14.97 -13.12 -23.28
C ALA A 134 -15.58 -14.42 -22.72
N ARG A 135 -14.96 -15.01 -21.69
CA ARG A 135 -15.50 -16.16 -20.94
C ARG A 135 -16.70 -15.77 -20.06
N VAL A 136 -16.91 -14.47 -19.80
CA VAL A 136 -18.03 -13.96 -19.00
C VAL A 136 -19.28 -13.85 -19.86
N SER A 137 -20.38 -14.44 -19.38
CA SER A 137 -21.69 -14.33 -20.03
C SER A 137 -22.32 -12.95 -19.78
N GLY A 138 -23.00 -12.42 -20.82
CA GLY A 138 -23.74 -11.16 -20.78
C GLY A 138 -23.07 -10.05 -21.60
N GLU A 139 -23.84 -9.45 -22.50
CA GLU A 139 -23.36 -8.34 -23.35
C GLU A 139 -23.15 -7.06 -22.53
N GLY A 140 -22.15 -6.26 -22.91
CA GLY A 140 -21.92 -4.93 -22.33
C GLY A 140 -21.40 -4.91 -20.89
N ARG A 141 -21.03 -6.05 -20.31
CA ARG A 141 -20.53 -6.13 -18.92
C ARG A 141 -19.08 -5.69 -18.75
N TRP A 142 -18.32 -5.54 -19.83
CA TRP A 142 -16.93 -5.13 -19.74
C TRP A 142 -16.48 -4.32 -20.95
N THR A 143 -15.38 -3.58 -20.77
CA THR A 143 -14.68 -2.88 -21.84
C THR A 143 -13.19 -2.96 -21.57
N VAL A 144 -12.39 -3.11 -22.64
CA VAL A 144 -10.92 -3.11 -22.57
C VAL A 144 -10.38 -1.82 -23.17
N SER A 145 -9.59 -1.09 -22.41
CA SER A 145 -8.82 0.06 -22.91
C SER A 145 -7.32 -0.19 -22.79
N SER A 146 -6.54 0.47 -23.64
CA SER A 146 -5.09 0.45 -23.52
C SER A 146 -4.51 1.85 -23.52
N ASN A 147 -4.51 2.45 -22.34
CA ASN A 147 -4.02 3.79 -22.11
C ASN A 147 -3.27 3.83 -20.77
N GLU A 148 -2.47 4.88 -20.58
CA GLU A 148 -1.91 5.19 -19.26
C GLU A 148 -3.04 5.42 -18.24
N ALA A 149 -2.85 4.93 -17.01
CA ALA A 149 -3.92 4.84 -16.02
C ALA A 149 -4.48 6.22 -15.60
N ASN A 150 -3.62 7.24 -15.40
CA ASN A 150 -4.10 8.59 -15.11
C ASN A 150 -4.94 9.17 -16.23
N ARG A 151 -4.54 8.95 -17.50
CA ARG A 151 -5.34 9.37 -18.65
C ARG A 151 -6.75 8.79 -18.58
N VAL A 152 -6.89 7.48 -18.36
CA VAL A 152 -8.21 6.84 -18.25
C VAL A 152 -9.03 7.43 -17.11
N MET A 153 -8.44 7.51 -15.92
CA MET A 153 -9.15 8.03 -14.74
C MET A 153 -9.59 9.49 -14.90
N VAL A 154 -8.74 10.33 -15.52
CA VAL A 154 -9.09 11.73 -15.83
C VAL A 154 -10.18 11.81 -16.90
N GLU A 155 -10.12 11.01 -17.96
CA GLU A 155 -11.17 10.96 -18.98
C GLU A 155 -12.51 10.52 -18.37
N CYS A 156 -12.52 9.51 -17.50
CA CYS A 156 -13.70 9.07 -16.75
C CYS A 156 -14.27 10.23 -15.92
N TYR A 157 -13.41 10.94 -15.17
CA TYR A 157 -13.84 12.11 -14.40
C TYR A 157 -14.46 13.21 -15.27
N LEU A 158 -13.82 13.58 -16.39
CA LEU A 158 -14.31 14.61 -17.31
C LEU A 158 -15.66 14.23 -17.94
N LYS A 159 -15.86 12.95 -18.25
CA LYS A 159 -17.11 12.40 -18.79
C LYS A 159 -18.18 12.18 -17.70
N ARG A 160 -17.87 12.44 -16.43
CA ARG A 160 -18.71 12.12 -15.26
C ARG A 160 -19.05 10.63 -15.18
N ASP A 161 -18.13 9.80 -15.64
CA ASP A 161 -18.24 8.35 -15.62
C ASP A 161 -17.57 7.81 -14.36
N PHE A 162 -18.37 7.59 -13.30
CA PHE A 162 -17.86 7.24 -11.98
C PHE A 162 -18.03 5.76 -11.62
N TYR A 163 -17.11 5.24 -10.81
CA TYR A 163 -17.02 3.84 -10.42
C TYR A 163 -17.26 3.64 -8.92
N ASP A 164 -17.77 2.47 -8.53
CA ASP A 164 -18.01 2.08 -7.14
C ASP A 164 -16.74 1.48 -6.50
N LEU A 165 -15.86 0.90 -7.32
CA LEU A 165 -14.52 0.45 -6.94
C LEU A 165 -13.49 0.86 -7.99
N VAL A 166 -12.38 1.43 -7.57
CA VAL A 166 -11.21 1.68 -8.42
C VAL A 166 -10.03 0.90 -7.84
N ASP A 167 -9.47 0.00 -8.64
CA ASP A 167 -8.32 -0.84 -8.30
C ASP A 167 -7.08 -0.33 -9.05
N VAL A 168 -6.08 0.11 -8.29
CA VAL A 168 -4.80 0.61 -8.77
C VAL A 168 -3.70 -0.36 -8.30
N ASP A 169 -3.36 -1.30 -9.17
CA ASP A 169 -2.31 -2.29 -8.94
C ASP A 169 -1.06 -1.97 -9.76
N SER A 170 -0.28 -0.98 -9.33
CA SER A 170 0.90 -0.56 -10.05
C SER A 170 2.19 -1.20 -9.54
N PHE A 171 3.28 -0.93 -10.28
CA PHE A 171 4.63 -1.25 -9.88
C PHE A 171 5.33 -0.02 -9.29
N GLY A 172 5.87 -0.17 -8.10
CA GLY A 172 6.67 0.86 -7.44
C GLY A 172 5.86 1.76 -6.52
N SER A 173 5.90 3.08 -6.79
CA SER A 173 5.35 4.12 -5.92
C SER A 173 4.09 4.75 -6.52
N GLU A 174 3.00 4.74 -5.76
CA GLU A 174 1.62 4.87 -6.25
C GLU A 174 1.02 6.24 -6.10
N SER A 175 1.77 7.16 -5.48
CA SER A 175 1.25 8.47 -5.09
C SER A 175 0.68 9.28 -6.26
N SER A 176 1.21 9.09 -7.48
CA SER A 176 0.77 9.80 -8.69
C SER A 176 -0.66 9.45 -9.12
N TYR A 177 -1.14 8.24 -8.81
CA TYR A 177 -2.46 7.77 -9.23
C TYR A 177 -3.57 8.13 -8.23
N LEU A 178 -3.23 8.38 -6.96
CA LEU A 178 -4.20 8.56 -5.87
C LEU A 178 -5.24 9.63 -6.19
N ARG A 179 -4.81 10.80 -6.68
CA ARG A 179 -5.71 11.91 -6.99
C ARG A 179 -6.66 11.58 -8.14
N SER A 180 -6.13 11.04 -9.22
CA SER A 180 -6.92 10.66 -10.40
C SER A 180 -7.94 9.57 -10.05
N ALA A 181 -7.53 8.58 -9.27
CA ALA A 181 -8.40 7.49 -8.80
C ALA A 181 -9.54 8.00 -7.92
N MET A 182 -9.26 8.94 -7.01
CA MET A 182 -10.30 9.55 -6.18
C MET A 182 -11.29 10.38 -6.99
N ASN A 183 -10.84 11.02 -8.07
CA ASN A 183 -11.72 11.84 -8.92
C ASN A 183 -12.73 11.01 -9.72
N CYS A 184 -12.37 9.81 -10.19
CA CYS A 184 -13.31 8.93 -10.90
C CYS A 184 -14.10 7.98 -9.98
N LEU A 185 -13.89 8.05 -8.66
CA LEU A 185 -14.59 7.24 -7.68
C LEU A 185 -15.89 7.93 -7.22
N LYS A 186 -16.97 7.14 -7.08
CA LYS A 186 -18.20 7.60 -6.44
C LYS A 186 -17.98 7.86 -4.94
N LEU A 187 -18.79 8.75 -4.38
CA LEU A 187 -18.84 8.94 -2.94
C LEU A 187 -19.36 7.69 -2.24
N GLY A 188 -18.66 7.26 -1.18
CA GLY A 188 -18.87 5.98 -0.52
C GLY A 188 -18.23 4.79 -1.24
N GLY A 189 -17.59 5.03 -2.39
CA GLY A 189 -16.87 4.03 -3.17
C GLY A 189 -15.57 3.56 -2.51
N LEU A 190 -15.01 2.51 -3.10
CA LEU A 190 -13.82 1.81 -2.63
C LEU A 190 -12.61 2.11 -3.51
N LEU A 191 -11.50 2.47 -2.87
CA LEU A 191 -10.22 2.66 -3.53
C LEU A 191 -9.27 1.56 -3.03
N TYR A 192 -8.86 0.67 -3.94
CA TYR A 192 -7.85 -0.35 -3.67
C TYR A 192 -6.53 0.06 -4.30
N VAL A 193 -5.49 0.23 -3.47
CA VAL A 193 -4.18 0.71 -3.94
C VAL A 193 -3.11 -0.28 -3.53
N THR A 194 -2.22 -0.60 -4.46
CA THR A 194 -1.07 -1.46 -4.24
C THR A 194 0.23 -0.73 -4.53
N SER A 195 1.13 -0.64 -3.55
CA SER A 195 2.52 -0.22 -3.76
C SER A 195 3.47 -1.40 -3.63
N THR A 196 4.53 -1.45 -4.44
CA THR A 196 5.59 -2.46 -4.34
C THR A 196 6.97 -1.88 -3.99
N ASP A 197 7.04 -0.59 -3.63
CA ASP A 197 8.28 0.08 -3.25
C ASP A 197 8.64 -0.18 -1.78
N GLY A 198 9.12 -1.39 -1.50
CA GLY A 198 9.61 -1.78 -0.18
C GLY A 198 10.86 -1.03 0.28
N TYR A 199 11.67 -0.51 -0.64
CA TYR A 199 12.93 0.16 -0.29
C TYR A 199 12.68 1.58 0.25
N THR A 200 11.77 2.33 -0.38
CA THR A 200 11.29 3.61 0.14
C THR A 200 10.47 3.42 1.42
N SER A 201 9.57 2.43 1.45
CA SER A 201 8.77 2.08 2.64
C SER A 201 9.64 1.65 3.83
N GLY A 202 10.80 1.05 3.55
CA GLY A 202 11.85 0.72 4.51
C GLY A 202 12.57 1.91 5.14
N GLY A 203 12.37 3.13 4.63
CA GLY A 203 13.06 4.34 5.05
C GLY A 203 14.47 4.51 4.46
N HIS A 204 14.83 3.73 3.44
CA HIS A 204 16.15 3.83 2.81
C HIS A 204 16.25 4.96 1.76
N ARG A 205 15.11 5.52 1.32
CA ARG A 205 15.04 6.66 0.40
C ARG A 205 14.11 7.76 0.97
N PRO A 206 14.48 8.43 2.07
CA PRO A 206 13.59 9.36 2.77
C PRO A 206 13.18 10.57 1.92
N HIS A 207 14.04 11.05 1.01
CA HIS A 207 13.67 12.11 0.07
C HIS A 207 12.66 11.64 -0.99
N HIS A 208 12.67 10.36 -1.34
CA HIS A 208 11.70 9.79 -2.27
C HIS A 208 10.33 9.61 -1.60
N SER A 209 10.27 9.13 -0.35
CA SER A 209 9.01 9.10 0.41
C SER A 209 8.44 10.50 0.63
N LEU A 210 9.30 11.49 0.88
CA LEU A 210 8.88 12.89 0.99
C LEU A 210 8.28 13.41 -0.32
N ALA A 211 8.93 13.16 -1.45
CA ALA A 211 8.46 13.60 -2.77
C ALA A 211 7.16 12.90 -3.19
N ALA A 212 7.06 11.59 -2.97
CA ALA A 212 5.91 10.80 -3.37
C ALA A 212 4.70 11.03 -2.45
N TYR A 213 4.87 10.86 -1.14
CA TYR A 213 3.75 10.81 -0.19
C TYR A 213 3.62 12.06 0.69
N GLY A 214 4.59 12.98 0.64
CA GLY A 214 4.66 14.09 1.58
C GLY A 214 5.10 13.67 2.99
N ALA A 215 5.68 12.47 3.13
CA ALA A 215 6.10 11.90 4.41
C ALA A 215 7.60 11.59 4.40
N TYR A 216 8.35 12.12 5.36
CA TYR A 216 9.77 11.79 5.51
C TYR A 216 9.91 10.51 6.33
N VAL A 217 10.17 9.39 5.68
CA VAL A 217 10.24 8.06 6.33
C VAL A 217 11.69 7.66 6.59
N CYS A 218 12.02 7.43 7.86
CA CYS A 218 13.29 6.88 8.30
C CYS A 218 13.17 5.37 8.63
N PRO A 219 14.28 4.62 8.67
CA PRO A 219 14.27 3.21 9.04
C PRO A 219 13.77 2.99 10.48
N MET A 220 12.85 2.04 10.64
CA MET A 220 12.20 1.64 11.89
C MET A 220 12.11 0.11 11.99
N PRO A 221 12.05 -0.49 13.20
CA PRO A 221 12.00 -1.96 13.36
C PRO A 221 10.75 -2.63 12.76
N TYR A 222 9.66 -1.87 12.60
CA TYR A 222 8.39 -2.27 11.99
C TYR A 222 8.14 -1.56 10.64
N SER A 223 9.18 -1.42 9.82
CA SER A 223 9.16 -0.71 8.54
C SER A 223 8.03 -1.10 7.59
N ASN A 224 7.66 -2.39 7.54
CA ASN A 224 6.57 -2.84 6.66
C ASN A 224 5.21 -2.24 7.08
N GLU A 225 4.98 -2.05 8.38
CA GLU A 225 3.77 -1.35 8.84
C GLU A 225 3.86 0.15 8.55
N VAL A 226 5.05 0.74 8.69
CA VAL A 226 5.30 2.14 8.29
C VAL A 226 4.98 2.36 6.81
N GLY A 227 5.31 1.40 5.93
CA GLY A 227 4.94 1.43 4.52
C GLY A 227 3.43 1.52 4.28
N LEU A 228 2.64 0.67 4.96
CA LEU A 228 1.17 0.74 4.90
C LEU A 228 0.65 2.09 5.40
N ARG A 229 1.19 2.57 6.52
CA ARG A 229 0.80 3.86 7.13
C ARG A 229 1.18 5.07 6.27
N MET A 230 2.29 5.00 5.55
CA MET A 230 2.71 5.99 4.57
C MET A 230 1.75 6.04 3.39
N LEU A 231 1.36 4.88 2.85
CA LEU A 231 0.41 4.79 1.73
C LEU A 231 -0.97 5.37 2.11
N ILE A 232 -1.50 5.00 3.29
CA ILE A 232 -2.76 5.56 3.81
C ILE A 232 -2.62 7.06 4.06
N GLY A 233 -1.49 7.50 4.64
CA GLY A 233 -1.22 8.91 4.91
C GLY A 233 -1.16 9.76 3.63
N GLY A 234 -0.53 9.25 2.57
CA GLY A 234 -0.51 9.89 1.26
C GLY A 234 -1.91 10.01 0.65
N ALA A 235 -2.72 8.94 0.72
CA ALA A 235 -4.11 8.96 0.27
C ALA A 235 -4.96 9.96 1.08
N MET A 236 -4.76 10.04 2.39
CA MET A 236 -5.44 11.00 3.26
C MET A 236 -5.09 12.44 2.90
N ARG A 237 -3.81 12.72 2.65
CA ARG A 237 -3.34 14.04 2.20
C ARG A 237 -4.01 14.43 0.87
N GLU A 238 -3.99 13.55 -0.12
CA GLU A 238 -4.61 13.82 -1.43
C GLU A 238 -6.13 14.00 -1.33
N ALA A 239 -6.82 13.12 -0.60
CA ALA A 239 -8.27 13.24 -0.38
C ALA A 239 -8.64 14.57 0.27
N SER A 240 -7.84 15.04 1.23
CA SER A 240 -8.10 16.28 1.96
C SER A 240 -8.01 17.52 1.09
N VAL A 241 -7.07 17.54 0.12
CA VAL A 241 -6.98 18.60 -0.89
C VAL A 241 -8.25 18.67 -1.73
N LEU A 242 -8.89 17.53 -1.98
CA LEU A 242 -10.14 17.43 -2.73
C LEU A 242 -11.40 17.66 -1.86
N GLY A 243 -11.26 17.89 -0.56
CA GLY A 243 -12.39 18.05 0.38
C GLY A 243 -13.07 16.73 0.77
N TYR A 244 -12.35 15.62 0.65
CA TYR A 244 -12.77 14.28 1.04
C TYR A 244 -12.00 13.76 2.25
N ARG A 245 -12.52 12.69 2.85
CA ARG A 245 -11.83 11.88 3.85
C ARG A 245 -11.77 10.44 3.36
N VAL A 246 -10.67 9.75 3.65
CA VAL A 246 -10.54 8.31 3.45
C VAL A 246 -10.58 7.60 4.79
N ALA A 247 -11.18 6.42 4.83
CA ALA A 247 -11.18 5.55 5.99
C ALA A 247 -10.59 4.18 5.58
N PRO A 248 -9.54 3.69 6.25
CA PRO A 248 -9.03 2.34 6.01
C PRO A 248 -10.07 1.29 6.39
N LEU A 249 -10.31 0.35 5.49
CA LEU A 249 -11.14 -0.83 5.73
C LEU A 249 -10.27 -2.02 6.11
N PHE A 250 -9.19 -2.23 5.36
CA PHE A 250 -8.10 -3.14 5.71
C PHE A 250 -6.82 -2.72 5.00
N SER A 251 -5.69 -3.23 5.50
CA SER A 251 -4.40 -3.16 4.85
C SER A 251 -3.77 -4.54 4.81
N TYR A 252 -2.99 -4.88 3.78
CA TYR A 252 -2.35 -6.17 3.64
C TYR A 252 -0.90 -6.00 3.18
N TYR A 253 0.01 -6.68 3.87
CA TYR A 253 1.41 -6.81 3.46
C TYR A 253 1.71 -8.24 2.99
N SER A 254 2.35 -8.37 1.83
CA SER A 254 2.91 -9.63 1.34
C SER A 254 4.42 -9.55 1.21
N TYR A 255 5.13 -10.53 1.78
CA TYR A 255 6.60 -10.56 1.80
C TYR A 255 7.23 -10.88 0.44
N HIS A 256 6.56 -11.67 -0.41
CA HIS A 256 7.09 -12.10 -1.70
C HIS A 256 7.02 -10.95 -2.73
N GLY A 257 8.02 -10.08 -2.66
CA GLY A 257 8.14 -8.85 -3.44
C GLY A 257 7.40 -7.70 -2.76
N PRO A 258 7.92 -7.13 -1.66
CA PRO A 258 7.17 -6.41 -0.62
C PRO A 258 6.00 -5.62 -1.18
N VAL A 259 4.79 -6.18 -1.05
CA VAL A 259 3.56 -5.62 -1.59
C VAL A 259 2.76 -5.01 -0.45
N PHE A 260 2.40 -3.74 -0.58
CA PHE A 260 1.60 -2.96 0.36
C PHE A 260 0.25 -2.68 -0.28
N ARG A 261 -0.81 -3.30 0.22
CA ARG A 261 -2.17 -3.09 -0.27
C ARG A 261 -3.02 -2.40 0.78
N VAL A 262 -3.81 -1.42 0.37
CA VAL A 262 -4.75 -0.73 1.26
C VAL A 262 -6.09 -0.58 0.57
N MET A 263 -7.15 -0.99 1.26
CA MET A 263 -8.52 -0.75 0.84
C MET A 263 -9.09 0.42 1.64
N LEU A 264 -9.48 1.47 0.95
CA LEU A 264 -9.94 2.72 1.53
C LEU A 264 -11.39 3.01 1.09
N ARG A 265 -12.22 3.53 2.00
CA ARG A 265 -13.52 4.10 1.65
C ARG A 265 -13.43 5.61 1.54
N LEU A 266 -13.82 6.17 0.39
CA LEU A 266 -13.85 7.61 0.16
C LEU A 266 -15.19 8.19 0.60
N ASN A 267 -15.19 9.13 1.54
CA ASN A 267 -16.39 9.79 2.02
C ASN A 267 -16.28 11.31 1.90
N ARG A 268 -17.43 12.00 1.86
CA ARG A 268 -17.45 13.45 2.03
C ARG A 268 -16.98 13.83 3.43
N GLY A 269 -16.25 14.93 3.52
CA GLY A 269 -15.87 15.52 4.80
C GLY A 269 -14.46 16.09 4.75
N LYS A 270 -14.23 17.11 5.58
CA LYS A 270 -12.88 17.64 5.82
C LYS A 270 -12.10 16.67 6.70
N LEU A 271 -10.77 16.81 6.69
CA LEU A 271 -9.86 16.11 7.60
C LEU A 271 -10.41 16.21 9.03
N LEU A 272 -10.73 15.08 9.64
CA LEU A 272 -11.10 15.04 11.06
C LEU A 272 -9.92 15.61 11.83
N THR A 273 -10.19 16.55 12.74
CA THR A 273 -9.23 17.18 13.65
C THR A 273 -8.14 16.21 14.10
N ASN A 274 -6.94 16.34 13.49
CA ASN A 274 -5.59 15.86 13.83
C ASN A 274 -5.30 14.47 14.43
N ARG A 275 -6.26 13.60 14.78
CA ARG A 275 -5.95 12.45 15.65
C ARG A 275 -5.15 11.29 15.01
N HIS A 276 -5.10 11.20 13.68
CA HIS A 276 -4.52 10.03 13.00
C HIS A 276 -3.57 10.36 11.85
N TYR A 277 -3.18 11.63 11.69
CA TYR A 277 -2.19 12.06 10.70
C TYR A 277 -1.03 12.79 11.39
N GLU A 278 -0.13 11.98 11.93
CA GLU A 278 0.82 12.35 12.98
C GLU A 278 2.23 11.80 12.67
N PHE A 279 3.19 12.11 13.52
CA PHE A 279 4.57 11.63 13.40
C PHE A 279 4.80 10.45 14.33
N ILE A 280 5.60 9.48 13.91
CA ILE A 280 6.01 8.35 14.74
C ILE A 280 7.48 8.54 15.10
N SER A 281 7.76 8.51 16.40
CA SER A 281 9.12 8.49 16.93
C SER A 281 9.50 7.10 17.44
N TYR A 282 10.77 6.74 17.33
CA TYR A 282 11.34 5.51 17.85
C TYR A 282 12.71 5.78 18.44
N CYS A 283 12.93 5.35 19.68
CA CYS A 283 14.23 5.44 20.31
C CYS A 283 15.06 4.18 20.06
N THR A 284 16.18 4.33 19.35
CA THR A 284 17.11 3.23 19.03
C THR A 284 17.78 2.62 20.26
N LYS A 285 17.80 3.32 21.40
CA LYS A 285 18.42 2.88 22.64
C LYS A 285 17.48 2.03 23.51
N CYS A 286 16.28 2.54 23.82
CA CYS A 286 15.34 1.83 24.70
C CYS A 286 14.23 1.08 23.95
N GLY A 287 14.08 1.29 22.64
CA GLY A 287 13.02 0.70 21.82
C GLY A 287 11.63 1.32 22.02
N HIS A 288 11.52 2.40 22.79
CA HIS A 288 10.24 3.09 22.98
C HIS A 288 9.78 3.75 21.68
N SER A 289 8.51 3.56 21.32
CA SER A 289 7.86 4.22 20.20
C SER A 289 6.69 5.06 20.69
N GLN A 290 6.48 6.23 20.08
CA GLN A 290 5.41 7.15 20.46
C GLN A 290 4.96 7.98 19.24
N SER A 291 3.65 8.23 19.11
CA SER A 291 3.11 9.17 18.13
C SER A 291 3.08 10.59 18.68
N HIS A 292 3.25 11.55 17.79
CA HIS A 292 3.31 12.97 18.11
C HIS A 292 2.48 13.76 17.12
N SER A 293 1.61 14.61 17.65
CA SER A 293 0.87 15.58 16.88
C SER A 293 1.80 16.69 16.33
N TRP A 294 1.27 17.51 15.43
CA TRP A 294 2.02 18.60 14.79
C TRP A 294 2.57 19.63 15.79
N ASP A 295 1.84 19.92 16.86
CA ASP A 295 2.26 20.89 17.90
C ASP A 295 3.22 20.30 18.94
N GLU A 296 3.40 18.97 18.95
CA GLU A 296 4.36 18.27 19.82
C GLU A 296 5.74 18.09 19.18
N LEU A 297 5.88 18.34 17.87
CA LEU A 297 7.13 18.16 17.13
C LEU A 297 8.34 18.89 17.73
N SER A 298 8.13 20.08 18.31
CA SER A 298 9.20 20.85 18.95
C SER A 298 9.59 20.33 20.34
N LYS A 299 8.80 19.41 20.91
CA LYS A 299 8.94 18.87 22.27
C LYS A 299 9.46 17.42 22.28
N LEU A 300 9.82 16.90 21.10
CA LEU A 300 10.28 15.53 20.93
C LEU A 300 11.52 15.26 21.79
N SER A 301 11.39 14.33 22.73
CA SER A 301 12.49 13.88 23.58
C SER A 301 12.24 12.46 24.06
N CYS A 302 13.32 11.74 24.38
CA CYS A 302 13.23 10.43 25.02
C CYS A 302 13.90 10.48 26.38
N THR A 303 13.21 10.00 27.42
CA THR A 303 13.69 10.06 28.80
C THR A 303 14.94 9.20 29.05
N CYS A 304 15.22 8.19 28.21
CA CYS A 304 16.40 7.34 28.35
C CYS A 304 17.71 7.97 27.83
N ASN A 305 17.62 9.12 27.14
CA ASN A 305 18.78 9.81 26.59
C ASN A 305 18.54 11.31 26.43
N LYS A 306 19.17 12.13 27.29
CA LYS A 306 19.11 13.59 27.23
C LYS A 306 19.89 14.19 26.04
N GLU A 307 20.72 13.40 25.35
CA GLU A 307 21.58 13.89 24.24
C GLU A 307 20.89 13.89 22.86
N GLY A 308 19.62 13.50 22.77
CA GLY A 308 18.77 13.67 21.56
C GLY A 308 19.09 12.80 20.34
N ARG A 309 20.32 12.29 20.19
CA ARG A 309 20.80 11.56 18.98
C ARG A 309 20.20 10.17 18.76
N SER A 310 19.42 9.64 19.70
CA SER A 310 18.86 8.28 19.62
C SER A 310 17.41 8.22 19.16
N LEU A 311 16.78 9.37 18.86
CA LEU A 311 15.38 9.42 18.43
C LEU A 311 15.31 9.52 16.90
N VAL A 312 14.70 8.52 16.28
CA VAL A 312 14.35 8.54 14.86
C VAL A 312 12.89 8.98 14.76
N VAL A 313 12.57 9.82 13.77
CA VAL A 313 11.22 10.34 13.57
C VAL A 313 10.82 10.15 12.11
N SER A 314 9.61 9.63 11.90
CA SER A 314 9.02 9.42 10.57
C SER A 314 7.65 10.09 10.50
N GLY A 315 7.37 10.82 9.41
CA GLY A 315 6.03 11.27 9.10
C GLY A 315 5.91 12.57 8.29
N PRO A 316 4.69 13.11 8.20
CA PRO A 316 3.46 12.60 8.81
C PRO A 316 2.98 11.26 8.20
N LEU A 317 2.37 10.39 9.01
CA LEU A 317 1.87 9.06 8.66
C LEU A 317 0.44 8.87 9.19
N TRP A 318 -0.25 7.85 8.68
CA TRP A 318 -1.46 7.36 9.34
C TRP A 318 -1.13 6.66 10.66
N THR A 319 -1.56 7.20 11.80
CA THR A 319 -1.37 6.62 13.15
C THR A 319 -2.62 5.91 13.69
N GLY A 320 -3.75 5.99 12.99
CA GLY A 320 -4.99 5.31 13.37
C GLY A 320 -5.01 3.80 13.07
N PRO A 321 -6.19 3.16 13.24
CA PRO A 321 -6.39 1.74 12.92
C PRO A 321 -6.12 1.42 11.45
N LEU A 322 -5.48 0.29 11.19
CA LEU A 322 -5.26 -0.22 9.82
C LEU A 322 -6.46 -1.01 9.27
N HIS A 323 -7.35 -1.42 10.17
CA HIS A 323 -8.42 -2.35 9.92
C HIS A 323 -9.72 -1.85 10.54
N SER A 324 -10.84 -2.13 9.88
CA SER A 324 -12.18 -1.99 10.44
C SER A 324 -12.68 -3.36 10.85
N THR A 325 -12.87 -3.57 12.16
CA THR A 325 -13.35 -4.85 12.73
C THR A 325 -14.66 -5.29 12.08
N SER A 326 -15.65 -4.38 12.01
CA SER A 326 -16.95 -4.68 11.43
C SER A 326 -16.85 -5.06 9.95
N TYR A 327 -16.02 -4.37 9.19
CA TYR A 327 -15.81 -4.68 7.77
C TYR A 327 -15.14 -6.03 7.57
N LEU A 328 -14.12 -6.36 8.37
CA LEU A 328 -13.45 -7.65 8.30
C LEU A 328 -14.35 -8.82 8.73
N THR A 329 -15.21 -8.62 9.74
CA THR A 329 -16.24 -9.60 10.11
C THR A 329 -17.22 -9.83 8.96
N GLU A 330 -17.65 -8.77 8.26
CA GLU A 330 -18.45 -8.92 7.05
C GLU A 330 -17.72 -9.65 5.92
N MET A 331 -16.40 -9.42 5.76
CA MET A 331 -15.58 -10.14 4.79
C MET A 331 -15.46 -11.63 5.12
N LEU A 332 -15.32 -12.00 6.40
CA LEU A 332 -15.34 -13.38 6.86
C LEU A 332 -16.66 -14.08 6.49
N ASN A 333 -17.79 -13.42 6.77
CA ASN A 333 -19.10 -13.96 6.42
C ASN A 333 -19.29 -14.08 4.91
N MET A 334 -18.80 -13.12 4.14
CA MET A 334 -18.85 -13.16 2.67
C MET A 334 -17.97 -14.31 2.12
N ALA A 335 -16.78 -14.51 2.67
CA ALA A 335 -15.91 -15.61 2.27
C ALA A 335 -16.55 -16.98 2.54
N GLU A 336 -17.26 -17.13 3.65
CA GLU A 336 -18.04 -18.34 3.95
C GLU A 336 -19.17 -18.56 2.93
N GLN A 337 -19.93 -17.51 2.61
CA GLN A 337 -21.01 -17.57 1.62
C GLN A 337 -20.51 -17.95 0.21
N LEU A 338 -19.32 -17.48 -0.17
CA LEU A 338 -18.68 -17.83 -1.44
C LEU A 338 -18.04 -19.23 -1.43
N GLY A 339 -18.09 -19.96 -0.30
CA GLY A 339 -17.45 -21.28 -0.17
C GLY A 339 -15.93 -21.21 -0.17
N TRP A 340 -15.34 -20.08 0.20
CA TRP A 340 -13.89 -19.87 0.21
C TRP A 340 -13.23 -20.28 1.52
N MET A 341 -14.02 -20.77 2.48
CA MET A 341 -13.57 -21.23 3.80
C MET A 341 -13.43 -22.75 3.80
N GLY A 342 -12.46 -23.29 4.55
CA GLY A 342 -12.21 -24.73 4.62
C GLY A 342 -10.83 -25.14 4.07
N ASN A 343 -10.70 -26.36 3.55
CA ASN A 343 -9.40 -27.00 3.30
C ASN A 343 -8.49 -26.23 2.31
N GLY A 344 -7.16 -26.33 2.49
CA GLY A 344 -6.16 -25.74 1.59
C GLY A 344 -6.05 -24.21 1.71
N SER A 345 -6.09 -23.51 0.57
CA SER A 345 -5.96 -22.04 0.50
C SER A 345 -7.09 -21.27 1.20
N GLY A 346 -8.26 -21.89 1.38
CA GLY A 346 -9.36 -21.31 2.13
C GLY A 346 -9.08 -21.15 3.63
N ALA A 347 -8.36 -22.11 4.22
CA ALA A 347 -7.99 -22.09 5.63
C ALA A 347 -6.99 -20.97 5.91
N ASP A 348 -6.13 -20.65 4.94
CA ASP A 348 -5.13 -19.60 5.07
C ASP A 348 -5.75 -18.20 4.96
N LEU A 349 -6.74 -18.02 4.08
CA LEU A 349 -7.52 -16.78 4.02
C LEU A 349 -8.35 -16.56 5.29
N GLN A 350 -9.01 -17.60 5.80
CA GLN A 350 -9.75 -17.54 7.07
C GLN A 350 -8.85 -17.11 8.23
N LYS A 351 -7.68 -17.76 8.37
CA LYS A 351 -6.71 -17.42 9.42
C LYS A 351 -6.21 -15.99 9.27
N LEU A 352 -5.96 -15.53 8.04
CA LEU A 352 -5.54 -14.16 7.78
C LEU A 352 -6.61 -13.14 8.20
N LEU A 353 -7.86 -13.35 7.77
CA LEU A 353 -8.95 -12.44 8.13
C LEU A 353 -9.18 -12.40 9.64
N GLN A 354 -9.16 -13.57 10.31
CA GLN A 354 -9.25 -13.61 11.78
C GLN A 354 -8.10 -12.87 12.45
N LEU A 355 -6.87 -13.04 11.95
CA LEU A 355 -5.70 -12.31 12.45
C LEU A 355 -5.86 -10.79 12.28
N MET A 356 -6.38 -10.34 11.14
CA MET A 356 -6.66 -8.92 10.92
C MET A 356 -7.78 -8.39 11.83
N VAL A 357 -8.78 -9.23 12.16
CA VAL A 357 -9.81 -8.89 13.16
C VAL A 357 -9.18 -8.69 14.53
N ASP A 358 -8.31 -9.62 14.96
CA ASP A 358 -7.62 -9.50 16.25
C ASP A 358 -6.71 -8.24 16.30
N GLU A 359 -6.06 -7.89 15.19
CA GLU A 359 -5.25 -6.67 15.05
C GLU A 359 -6.05 -5.37 15.01
N SER A 360 -7.37 -5.44 14.85
CA SER A 360 -8.24 -4.26 14.76
C SER A 360 -8.67 -3.72 16.13
N ASP A 361 -8.21 -4.33 17.23
CA ASP A 361 -8.49 -3.86 18.59
C ASP A 361 -8.02 -2.40 18.76
N PRO A 362 -8.91 -1.46 19.15
CA PRO A 362 -8.59 -0.05 19.27
C PRO A 362 -7.55 0.27 20.37
N LYS A 363 -7.27 -0.67 21.29
CA LYS A 363 -6.20 -0.52 22.28
C LYS A 363 -4.81 -0.73 21.67
N LEU A 364 -4.71 -1.45 20.57
CA LEU A 364 -3.41 -1.75 19.95
C LEU A 364 -2.85 -0.49 19.26
N PRO A 365 -1.62 -0.07 19.61
CA PRO A 365 -1.00 1.08 18.98
C PRO A 365 -0.45 0.72 17.59
N PHE A 366 0.15 1.71 16.93
CA PHE A 366 0.93 1.49 15.74
C PHE A 366 2.20 0.68 16.03
N GLY A 367 2.68 -0.02 15.01
CA GLY A 367 3.90 -0.80 15.05
C GLY A 367 3.70 -2.16 15.73
N TYR A 368 4.48 -3.13 15.27
CA TYR A 368 4.61 -4.42 15.92
C TYR A 368 5.99 -4.53 16.57
N ILE A 369 6.11 -5.40 17.56
CA ILE A 369 7.34 -5.72 18.27
C ILE A 369 7.76 -7.14 17.87
N LYS A 370 8.95 -7.30 17.30
CA LYS A 370 9.53 -8.63 17.04
C LYS A 370 10.01 -9.23 18.36
N LEU A 371 9.70 -10.49 18.62
CA LEU A 371 10.16 -11.12 19.87
C LEU A 371 11.69 -11.23 19.95
N ASP A 372 12.36 -11.36 18.81
CA ASP A 372 13.82 -11.37 18.74
C ASP A 372 14.41 -10.01 19.18
N GLU A 373 13.67 -8.92 18.94
CA GLU A 373 14.05 -7.58 19.41
C GLU A 373 13.97 -7.48 20.94
N VAL A 374 12.90 -8.04 21.52
CA VAL A 374 12.70 -8.11 22.98
C VAL A 374 13.77 -8.99 23.61
N ALA A 375 14.01 -10.17 23.05
CA ALA A 375 14.98 -11.14 23.53
C ALA A 375 16.42 -10.59 23.50
N SER A 376 16.79 -9.92 22.40
CA SER A 376 18.07 -9.25 22.26
C SER A 376 18.28 -8.17 23.34
N ARG A 377 17.26 -7.36 23.63
CA ARG A 377 17.30 -6.34 24.70
C ARG A 377 17.33 -6.94 26.09
N ALA A 378 16.59 -8.04 26.29
CA ALA A 378 16.54 -8.76 27.54
C ALA A 378 17.81 -9.60 27.81
N LYS A 379 18.64 -9.86 26.77
CA LYS A 379 19.80 -10.75 26.79
C LYS A 379 19.43 -12.20 27.15
N ILE A 380 18.35 -12.69 26.54
CA ILE A 380 17.82 -14.05 26.70
C ILE A 380 17.53 -14.68 25.34
N ASN A 381 17.15 -15.96 25.34
CA ASN A 381 16.59 -16.61 24.15
C ASN A 381 15.17 -16.11 23.87
N SER A 382 14.77 -16.13 22.59
CA SER A 382 13.44 -15.69 22.16
C SER A 382 12.35 -16.56 22.82
N PRO A 383 11.47 -15.99 23.66
CA PRO A 383 10.43 -16.77 24.32
C PRO A 383 9.38 -17.23 23.29
N PRO A 384 8.71 -18.38 23.51
CA PRO A 384 7.66 -18.81 22.61
C PRO A 384 6.54 -17.77 22.53
N LEU A 385 6.10 -17.44 21.32
CA LEU A 385 5.15 -16.35 21.10
C LEU A 385 3.85 -16.50 21.87
N ARG A 386 3.33 -17.73 21.99
CA ARG A 386 2.12 -18.00 22.79
C ARG A 386 2.33 -17.70 24.27
N THR A 387 3.48 -18.10 24.84
CA THR A 387 3.80 -17.86 26.25
C THR A 387 3.89 -16.36 26.53
N MET A 388 4.58 -15.62 25.66
CA MET A 388 4.68 -14.16 25.77
C MET A 388 3.31 -13.49 25.71
N MET A 389 2.46 -13.87 24.76
CA MET A 389 1.10 -13.33 24.64
C MET A 389 0.25 -13.63 25.89
N SER A 390 0.27 -14.87 26.40
CA SER A 390 -0.49 -15.24 27.59
C SER A 390 -0.03 -14.45 28.83
N ALA A 391 1.27 -14.20 28.97
CA ALA A 391 1.80 -13.40 30.07
C ALA A 391 1.38 -11.93 29.98
N LEU A 392 1.43 -11.33 28.78
CA LEU A 392 0.93 -9.97 28.54
C LEU A 392 -0.56 -9.83 28.85
N GLN A 393 -1.38 -10.80 28.42
CA GLN A 393 -2.82 -10.82 28.72
C GLN A 393 -3.09 -10.95 30.22
N LYS A 394 -2.33 -11.79 30.93
CA LYS A 394 -2.44 -11.98 32.38
C LYS A 394 -2.15 -10.68 33.15
N GLU A 395 -1.25 -9.84 32.63
CA GLU A 395 -0.97 -8.51 33.19
C GLU A 395 -1.93 -7.41 32.72
N GLY A 396 -2.92 -7.74 31.88
CA GLY A 396 -3.99 -6.83 31.46
C GLY A 396 -3.71 -6.01 30.20
N TYR A 397 -2.62 -6.29 29.49
CA TYR A 397 -2.30 -5.62 28.22
C TYR A 397 -3.08 -6.21 27.05
N ALA A 398 -3.44 -5.35 26.10
CA ALA A 398 -3.93 -5.79 24.80
C ALA A 398 -2.78 -6.42 24.03
N VAL A 399 -3.02 -7.56 23.38
CA VAL A 399 -2.00 -8.22 22.56
C VAL A 399 -2.62 -9.03 21.43
N SER A 400 -2.05 -8.90 20.24
CA SER A 400 -2.33 -9.73 19.08
C SER A 400 -1.05 -10.17 18.39
N ARG A 401 -1.15 -11.14 17.49
CA ARG A 401 -0.10 -11.39 16.48
C ARG A 401 -0.13 -10.28 15.42
N SER A 402 0.92 -10.23 14.60
CA SER A 402 0.96 -9.39 13.39
C SER A 402 0.91 -10.25 12.13
N HIS A 403 0.08 -9.87 11.16
CA HIS A 403 -0.02 -10.44 9.83
C HIS A 403 1.15 -9.99 8.95
N ILE A 404 1.82 -8.91 9.35
CA ILE A 404 2.92 -8.28 8.60
C ILE A 404 4.24 -9.02 8.82
N ALA A 405 4.46 -9.55 10.03
CA ALA A 405 5.71 -10.17 10.42
C ALA A 405 5.49 -11.44 11.23
N THR A 406 6.21 -12.50 10.86
CA THR A 406 6.30 -13.71 11.66
C THR A 406 7.03 -13.43 12.97
N ASN A 407 6.65 -14.15 14.02
CA ASN A 407 7.22 -14.00 15.37
C ASN A 407 7.16 -12.55 15.94
N ALA A 408 6.09 -11.82 15.63
CA ALA A 408 5.86 -10.47 16.12
C ALA A 408 4.49 -10.34 16.80
N ILE A 409 4.42 -9.43 17.78
CA ILE A 409 3.21 -9.08 18.52
C ILE A 409 2.89 -7.60 18.36
N LYS A 410 1.62 -7.23 18.40
CA LYS A 410 1.17 -5.86 18.66
C LYS A 410 0.68 -5.80 20.09
N THR A 411 1.02 -4.75 20.83
CA THR A 411 0.59 -4.58 22.21
C THR A 411 0.70 -3.12 22.66
N ASP A 412 -0.18 -2.71 23.58
CA ASP A 412 -0.09 -1.44 24.30
C ASP A 412 0.93 -1.47 25.46
N CYS A 413 1.56 -2.63 25.69
CA CYS A 413 2.61 -2.80 26.68
C CYS A 413 3.90 -2.04 26.29
N PRO A 414 4.44 -1.17 27.18
CA PRO A 414 5.71 -0.50 26.93
C PRO A 414 6.87 -1.49 26.78
N MET A 415 7.81 -1.19 25.87
CA MET A 415 9.00 -2.03 25.61
C MET A 415 9.75 -2.46 26.88
N ALA A 416 9.91 -1.55 27.86
CA ALA A 416 10.55 -1.88 29.14
C ALA A 416 9.83 -2.99 29.91
N THR A 417 8.50 -2.97 29.89
CA THR A 417 7.66 -3.99 30.51
C THR A 417 7.67 -5.29 29.70
N CYS A 418 7.67 -5.22 28.37
CA CYS A 418 7.86 -6.41 27.52
C CYS A 418 9.18 -7.13 27.85
N ILE A 419 10.27 -6.38 28.03
CA ILE A 419 11.58 -6.94 28.42
C ILE A 419 11.53 -7.61 29.79
N ARG A 420 10.81 -7.01 30.77
CA ARG A 420 10.63 -7.60 32.09
C ARG A 420 9.88 -8.92 32.00
N ILE A 421 8.70 -8.92 31.38
CA ILE A 421 7.86 -10.11 31.22
C ILE A 421 8.63 -11.22 30.50
N ALA A 422 9.37 -10.88 29.44
CA ALA A 422 10.15 -11.85 28.68
C ALA A 422 11.21 -12.58 29.53
N LYS A 423 11.74 -11.96 30.58
CA LYS A 423 12.71 -12.60 31.50
C LYS A 423 12.06 -13.52 32.53
N GLU A 424 10.75 -13.38 32.74
CA GLU A 424 9.98 -14.15 33.72
C GLU A 424 9.36 -15.42 33.11
N VAL A 425 9.36 -15.55 31.77
CA VAL A 425 8.68 -16.62 31.01
C VAL A 425 9.60 -17.62 30.35
#